data_AF-A0AAV9Z711-F1
#
_entry.id   AF-A0AAV9Z711-F1
#
_cell.length_a   1.000
_cell.length_b   1.000
_cell.length_c   1.000
_cell.angle_alpha   90.00
_cell.angle_beta   90.00
_cell.angle_gamma   90.00
#
_symmetry.space_group_name_H-M   'P 1'
#
loop_
_entity.id
_entity.type
_entity.pdbx_description
1 polymer ?
#
loop_
_entity_poly.entity_id
_entity_poly.type
_entity_poly.pdbx_seq_one_letter_code
_entity_poly.pdbx_strand_id
1 'polypeptide(L)'
;MPSSSCLQGDGEGGWDKVVALWWKLEEAANFTGPAKGMGTKDRPTVVKGWINRARVGGPQPAIKDSFGFDVSWWKYWAGMNPAWRIEGKKKGEGEGDWDTLRKQTGKNGLLNVLICLRWWRDAFEIRNAAEWGERVASDWKDAVADVLWVMERLT
;
A
#
# COMPACT_ATOMS: atom_id res chain seq x y z
N MET A 1 29.35 17.68 -18.43
CA MET A 1 27.94 17.25 -18.47
C MET A 1 27.84 15.91 -17.75
N PRO A 2 27.04 15.76 -16.69
CA PRO A 2 26.62 14.44 -16.24
C PRO A 2 25.24 14.14 -16.82
N SER A 3 25.15 13.07 -17.60
CA SER A 3 23.88 12.49 -18.04
C SER A 3 23.11 11.98 -16.83
N SER A 4 22.08 12.70 -16.45
CA SER A 4 20.94 12.17 -15.71
C SER A 4 20.09 11.35 -16.66
N SER A 5 20.23 10.03 -16.67
CA SER A 5 19.25 9.13 -17.30
C SER A 5 19.51 7.67 -16.94
N CYS A 6 19.10 7.27 -15.74
CA CYS A 6 18.91 5.84 -15.43
C CYS A 6 18.05 5.65 -14.17
N LEU A 7 16.86 6.28 -14.12
CA LEU A 7 15.79 5.89 -13.17
C LEU A 7 14.37 6.03 -13.75
N GLN A 8 14.20 6.15 -15.08
CA GLN A 8 12.88 6.03 -15.70
C GLN A 8 12.68 4.62 -16.21
N GLY A 9 11.86 3.87 -15.47
CA GLY A 9 11.38 2.55 -15.85
C GLY A 9 10.91 1.82 -14.61
N ASP A 10 9.61 1.55 -14.56
CA ASP A 10 9.01 0.46 -13.76
C ASP A 10 8.65 0.78 -12.30
N GLY A 11 9.22 1.80 -11.66
CA GLY A 11 8.87 2.20 -10.28
C GLY A 11 7.86 3.33 -10.15
N GLU A 12 8.05 4.42 -10.90
CA GLU A 12 7.25 5.65 -10.75
C GLU A 12 5.86 5.53 -11.42
N GLY A 13 5.79 4.91 -12.60
CA GLY A 13 4.52 4.75 -13.32
C GLY A 13 3.51 3.83 -12.62
N GLY A 14 4.00 2.85 -11.83
CA GLY A 14 3.13 1.95 -11.07
C GLY A 14 2.41 2.66 -9.92
N TRP A 15 3.14 3.49 -9.17
CA TRP A 15 2.59 4.23 -8.04
C TRP A 15 1.53 5.24 -8.48
N ASP A 16 1.82 6.05 -9.49
CA ASP A 16 0.86 7.06 -9.97
C ASP A 16 -0.41 6.41 -10.52
N LYS A 17 -0.27 5.27 -11.22
CA LYS A 17 -1.42 4.48 -11.69
C LYS A 17 -2.23 3.91 -10.54
N VAL A 18 -1.59 3.40 -9.48
CA VAL A 18 -2.26 2.94 -8.26
C VAL A 18 -3.08 4.07 -7.63
N VAL A 19 -2.51 5.27 -7.49
CA VAL A 19 -3.21 6.43 -6.93
C VAL A 19 -4.39 6.84 -7.81
N ALA A 20 -4.21 6.84 -9.14
CA ALA A 20 -5.27 7.18 -10.09
C ALA A 20 -6.44 6.18 -10.06
N LEU A 21 -6.17 4.87 -9.99
CA LEU A 21 -7.20 3.85 -9.89
C LEU A 21 -7.92 3.90 -8.55
N TRP A 22 -7.18 4.09 -7.44
CA TRP A 22 -7.79 4.31 -6.13
C TRP A 22 -8.73 5.52 -6.15
N TRP A 23 -8.32 6.64 -6.74
CA TRP A 23 -9.17 7.83 -6.85
C TRP A 23 -10.47 7.51 -7.58
N LYS A 24 -10.42 6.82 -8.73
CA LYS A 24 -11.62 6.42 -9.48
C LYS A 24 -12.54 5.52 -8.67
N LEU A 25 -11.98 4.57 -7.92
CA LEU A 25 -12.75 3.69 -7.05
C LEU A 25 -13.47 4.46 -5.95
N GLU A 26 -12.79 5.41 -5.31
CA GLU A 26 -13.38 6.28 -4.29
C GLU A 26 -14.45 7.21 -4.88
N GLU A 27 -14.18 7.81 -6.04
CA GLU A 27 -15.11 8.67 -6.76
C GLU A 27 -16.40 7.93 -7.11
N ALA A 28 -16.30 6.71 -7.63
CA ALA A 28 -17.45 5.84 -7.91
C ALA A 28 -18.29 5.51 -6.65
N ALA A 29 -17.65 5.52 -5.48
CA ALA A 29 -18.30 5.31 -4.18
C ALA A 29 -18.69 6.62 -3.47
N ASN A 30 -18.58 7.78 -4.14
CA ASN A 30 -18.78 9.11 -3.55
C ASN A 30 -17.93 9.36 -2.28
N PHE A 31 -16.74 8.76 -2.21
CA PHE A 31 -15.84 8.80 -1.05
C PHE A 31 -16.48 8.28 0.25
N THR A 32 -17.57 7.51 0.13
CA THR A 32 -18.25 6.86 1.24
C THR A 32 -17.71 5.45 1.42
N GLY A 33 -17.88 4.91 2.63
CA GLY A 33 -17.41 3.57 2.95
C GLY A 33 -18.03 3.05 4.24
N PRO A 34 -17.83 1.77 4.54
CA PRO A 34 -18.40 1.16 5.73
C PRO A 34 -17.86 1.82 7.00
N ALA A 35 -18.74 1.99 7.99
CA ALA A 35 -18.39 2.59 9.28
C ALA A 35 -17.26 1.82 9.97
N LYS A 36 -17.32 0.48 9.89
CA LYS A 36 -16.21 -0.42 10.19
C LYS A 36 -15.44 -0.63 8.88
N GLY A 37 -14.33 0.07 8.70
CA GLY A 37 -13.46 -0.19 7.54
C GLY A 37 -12.63 -1.46 7.72
N MET A 38 -11.51 -1.52 7.00
CA MET A 38 -10.68 -2.73 6.97
C MET A 38 -10.19 -3.12 8.36
N GLY A 39 -10.00 -4.43 8.55
CA GLY A 39 -9.57 -5.02 9.81
C GLY A 39 -8.35 -4.32 10.43
N THR A 40 -8.23 -4.39 11.75
CA THR A 40 -7.10 -3.81 12.51
C THR A 40 -5.97 -4.82 12.71
N LYS A 41 -6.19 -6.08 12.35
CA LYS A 41 -5.24 -7.18 12.53
C LYS A 41 -4.00 -6.91 11.70
N ASP A 42 -2.83 -7.08 12.31
CA ASP A 42 -1.51 -6.97 11.67
C ASP A 42 -1.18 -5.60 11.04
N ARG A 43 -2.03 -4.58 11.23
CA ARG A 43 -1.81 -3.22 10.73
C ARG A 43 -0.49 -2.66 11.26
N PRO A 44 0.36 -2.06 10.39
CA PRO A 44 1.59 -1.41 10.85
C PRO A 44 1.32 -0.36 11.94
N THR A 45 2.12 -0.39 13.01
CA THR A 45 1.93 0.46 14.20
C THR A 45 1.90 1.95 13.86
N VAL A 46 2.69 2.38 12.87
CA VAL A 46 2.72 3.77 12.41
C VAL A 46 1.36 4.23 11.89
N VAL A 47 0.64 3.37 11.16
CA VAL A 47 -0.71 3.67 10.64
C VAL A 47 -1.74 3.62 11.74
N LYS A 48 -1.63 2.66 12.67
CA LYS A 48 -2.48 2.64 13.88
C LYS A 48 -2.37 3.96 14.64
N GLY A 49 -1.16 4.46 14.86
CA GLY A 49 -0.93 5.75 15.53
C GLY A 49 -1.54 6.92 14.78
N TRP A 50 -1.40 6.98 13.45
CA TRP A 50 -1.98 8.04 12.63
C TRP A 50 -3.52 8.03 12.63
N ILE A 51 -4.14 6.85 12.48
CA ILE A 51 -5.60 6.70 12.55
C ILE A 51 -6.12 7.13 13.94
N ASN A 52 -5.44 6.74 15.02
CA ASN A 52 -5.82 7.10 16.39
C ASN A 52 -5.73 8.61 16.65
N ARG A 53 -4.86 9.33 15.93
CA ARG A 53 -4.77 10.79 15.97
C ARG A 53 -5.70 11.46 14.96
N ALA A 54 -6.82 10.82 14.62
CA ALA A 54 -7.80 11.29 13.65
C ALA A 54 -7.20 11.67 12.29
N ARG A 55 -6.06 11.08 11.90
CA ARG A 55 -5.33 11.39 10.66
C ARG A 55 -4.91 12.86 10.56
N VAL A 56 -4.81 13.55 11.68
CA VAL A 56 -4.41 14.96 11.73
C VAL A 56 -3.03 15.12 11.09
N GLY A 57 -2.89 16.15 10.24
CA GLY A 57 -1.65 16.50 9.59
C GLY A 57 -0.55 16.77 10.60
N GLY A 58 0.62 16.19 10.38
CA GLY A 58 1.78 16.30 11.25
C GLY A 58 3.01 15.71 10.59
N PRO A 59 4.19 15.82 11.21
CA PRO A 59 5.40 15.24 10.66
C PRO A 59 5.19 13.75 10.40
N GLN A 60 5.64 13.32 9.23
CA GLN A 60 5.58 11.94 8.80
C GLN A 60 6.13 11.02 9.90
N PRO A 61 5.41 9.95 10.29
CA PRO A 61 5.91 9.06 11.32
C PRO A 61 7.22 8.43 10.84
N ALA A 62 8.29 8.63 11.60
CA ALA A 62 9.57 8.01 11.31
C ALA A 62 9.40 6.49 11.38
N ILE A 63 9.47 5.81 10.24
CA ILE A 63 9.62 4.36 10.20
C ILE A 63 11.06 4.10 10.65
N LYS A 64 11.20 3.55 11.87
CA LYS A 64 12.51 3.33 12.52
C LYS A 64 13.11 1.96 12.20
N ASP A 65 12.28 1.01 11.78
CA ASP A 65 12.66 -0.37 11.49
C ASP A 65 12.06 -0.79 10.14
N SER A 66 12.94 -0.93 9.15
CA SER A 66 12.61 -1.37 7.78
C SER A 66 12.09 -2.78 7.71
N PHE A 67 12.79 -3.68 8.40
CA PHE A 67 12.66 -5.13 8.24
C PHE A 67 11.47 -5.68 9.03
N GLY A 68 10.98 -4.93 10.01
CA GLY A 68 9.67 -5.19 10.60
C GLY A 68 8.52 -4.61 9.77
N PHE A 69 8.77 -3.52 9.03
CA PHE A 69 7.72 -2.81 8.32
C PHE A 69 7.20 -3.59 7.11
N ASP A 70 8.09 -4.07 6.24
CA ASP A 70 7.75 -4.88 5.06
C ASP A 70 6.92 -6.12 5.43
N VAL A 71 7.37 -6.88 6.44
CA VAL A 71 6.67 -8.05 6.95
C VAL A 71 5.29 -7.68 7.50
N SER A 72 5.20 -6.62 8.29
CA SER A 72 3.92 -6.16 8.85
C SER A 72 2.96 -5.68 7.76
N TRP A 73 3.48 -5.01 6.73
CA TRP A 73 2.69 -4.52 5.61
C TRP A 73 2.16 -5.68 4.77
N TRP A 74 3.01 -6.64 4.42
CA TRP A 74 2.58 -7.83 3.68
C TRP A 74 1.53 -8.64 4.43
N LYS A 75 1.72 -8.81 5.75
CA LYS A 75 0.75 -9.52 6.58
C LYS A 75 -0.58 -8.76 6.67
N TYR A 76 -0.51 -7.45 6.83
CA TYR A 76 -1.69 -6.58 6.83
C TYR A 76 -2.44 -6.66 5.51
N TRP A 77 -1.73 -6.53 4.39
CA TRP A 77 -2.29 -6.58 3.05
C TRP A 77 -2.87 -7.96 2.73
N ALA A 78 -2.15 -9.04 3.04
CA ALA A 78 -2.67 -10.40 2.89
C ALA A 78 -3.97 -10.58 3.69
N GLY A 79 -4.05 -10.09 4.92
CA GLY A 79 -5.25 -10.17 5.75
C GLY A 79 -6.48 -9.42 5.21
N MET A 80 -6.33 -8.54 4.22
CA MET A 80 -7.45 -7.86 3.54
C MET A 80 -7.90 -8.57 2.28
N ASN A 81 -7.01 -9.34 1.67
CA ASN A 81 -7.29 -9.99 0.42
C ASN A 81 -8.31 -11.12 0.63
N PRO A 82 -9.15 -11.38 -0.38
CA PRO A 82 -10.07 -12.50 -0.30
C PRO A 82 -9.30 -13.82 -0.18
N ALA A 83 -9.88 -14.79 0.53
CA ALA A 83 -9.19 -16.03 0.93
C ALA A 83 -8.58 -16.80 -0.26
N TRP A 84 -9.26 -16.80 -1.41
CA TRP A 84 -8.81 -17.44 -2.64
C TRP A 84 -7.48 -16.87 -3.18
N ARG A 85 -7.12 -15.63 -2.82
CA ARG A 85 -5.87 -14.99 -3.24
C ARG A 85 -4.68 -15.41 -2.37
N ILE A 86 -4.93 -15.93 -1.17
CA ILE A 86 -3.91 -16.24 -0.16
C ILE A 86 -3.52 -17.74 -0.19
N GLU A 87 -4.15 -18.55 -1.04
CA GLU A 87 -3.77 -19.96 -1.21
C GLU A 87 -2.43 -20.13 -1.94
N GLY A 88 -1.34 -20.36 -1.18
CA GLY A 88 -0.02 -20.78 -1.69
C GLY A 88 1.14 -19.86 -1.31
N LYS A 89 2.35 -20.17 -1.82
CA LYS A 89 3.58 -19.35 -1.67
C LYS A 89 3.65 -18.16 -2.66
N LYS A 90 2.65 -18.02 -3.53
CA LYS A 90 2.47 -16.92 -4.49
C LYS A 90 1.03 -16.47 -4.36
N LYS A 91 0.78 -15.17 -4.40
CA LYS A 91 -0.60 -14.65 -4.42
C LYS A 91 -1.30 -15.23 -5.62
N GLY A 92 -2.41 -15.91 -5.40
CA GLY A 92 -3.15 -16.56 -6.47
C GLY A 92 -3.65 -15.51 -7.45
N GLU A 93 -3.33 -15.67 -8.73
CA GLU A 93 -3.97 -14.98 -9.85
C GLU A 93 -5.35 -15.60 -10.18
N GLY A 94 -6.02 -16.13 -9.15
CA GLY A 94 -7.30 -16.81 -9.29
C GLY A 94 -8.45 -15.85 -9.59
N GLU A 95 -9.62 -16.44 -9.74
CA GLU A 95 -10.88 -15.71 -9.90
C GLU A 95 -11.76 -15.98 -8.68
N GLY A 96 -12.38 -14.93 -8.17
CA GLY A 96 -13.29 -15.02 -7.04
C GLY A 96 -13.86 -13.65 -6.68
N ASP A 97 -14.71 -13.64 -5.65
CA ASP A 97 -15.38 -12.42 -5.22
C ASP A 97 -14.40 -11.41 -4.63
N TRP A 98 -14.48 -10.17 -5.12
CA TRP A 98 -13.69 -9.02 -4.72
C TRP A 98 -14.45 -8.09 -3.77
N ASP A 99 -15.70 -8.40 -3.39
CA ASP A 99 -16.54 -7.58 -2.53
C ASP A 99 -15.88 -7.18 -1.21
N THR A 100 -15.01 -8.04 -0.67
CA THR A 100 -14.25 -7.77 0.56
C THR A 100 -13.38 -6.54 0.44
N LEU A 101 -12.87 -6.22 -0.76
CA LEU A 101 -12.04 -5.05 -1.07
C LEU A 101 -12.82 -3.96 -1.78
N ARG A 102 -13.75 -4.30 -2.69
CA ARG A 102 -14.58 -3.34 -3.44
C ARG A 102 -15.41 -2.45 -2.51
N LYS A 103 -15.86 -3.00 -1.38
CA LYS A 103 -16.61 -2.26 -0.35
C LYS A 103 -15.71 -1.43 0.57
N GLN A 104 -14.39 -1.52 0.47
CA GLN A 104 -13.44 -0.84 1.37
C GLN A 104 -13.00 0.51 0.82
N THR A 105 -13.98 1.34 0.49
CA THR A 105 -13.79 2.75 0.15
C THR A 105 -13.86 3.63 1.41
N GLY A 106 -13.58 4.91 1.26
CA GLY A 106 -13.60 5.91 2.31
C GLY A 106 -12.39 5.88 3.25
N LYS A 107 -12.44 6.74 4.28
CA LYS A 107 -11.30 7.03 5.18
C LYS A 107 -10.69 5.83 5.92
N ASN A 108 -11.44 4.73 6.07
CA ASN A 108 -10.97 3.51 6.74
C ASN A 108 -10.62 2.38 5.75
N GLY A 109 -10.76 2.65 4.46
CA GLY A 109 -10.54 1.74 3.35
C GLY A 109 -9.10 1.79 2.82
N LEU A 110 -8.96 1.56 1.51
CA LEU A 110 -7.69 1.37 0.81
C LEU A 110 -6.68 2.52 1.00
N LEU A 111 -7.14 3.74 1.32
CA LEU A 111 -6.28 4.86 1.70
C LEU A 111 -5.22 4.47 2.75
N ASN A 112 -5.58 3.61 3.71
CA ASN A 112 -4.64 3.15 4.74
C ASN A 112 -3.50 2.29 4.17
N VAL A 113 -3.74 1.55 3.08
CA VAL A 113 -2.72 0.76 2.38
C VAL A 113 -1.81 1.69 1.59
N LEU A 114 -2.39 2.65 0.86
CA LEU A 114 -1.66 3.65 0.09
C LEU A 114 -0.74 4.50 0.97
N ILE A 115 -1.22 4.98 2.12
CA ILE A 115 -0.40 5.79 3.02
C ILE A 115 0.78 4.99 3.60
N CYS A 116 0.59 3.68 3.84
CA CYS A 116 1.70 2.81 4.24
C CYS A 116 2.78 2.76 3.15
N LEU A 117 2.38 2.51 1.90
CA LEU A 117 3.30 2.44 0.77
C LEU A 117 4.02 3.76 0.55
N ARG A 118 3.31 4.88 0.70
CA ARG A 118 3.91 6.21 0.61
C ARG A 118 4.98 6.40 1.68
N TRP A 119 4.66 6.10 2.94
CA TRP A 119 5.65 6.26 4.01
C TRP A 119 6.81 5.28 3.92
N TRP A 120 6.56 4.08 3.40
CA TRP A 120 7.62 3.12 3.11
C TRP A 120 8.58 3.70 2.06
N ARG A 121 8.05 4.27 0.97
CA ARG A 121 8.85 4.94 -0.05
C ARG A 121 9.72 6.05 0.51
N ASP A 122 9.07 7.01 1.18
CA ASP A 122 9.76 8.16 1.75
C ASP A 122 10.84 7.72 2.77
N ALA A 123 10.63 6.60 3.50
CA ALA A 123 11.60 6.11 4.47
C ALA A 123 12.93 5.69 3.82
N PHE A 124 12.92 5.03 2.66
CA PHE A 124 14.16 4.66 1.96
C PHE A 124 14.69 5.77 1.03
N GLU A 125 13.85 6.71 0.58
CA GLU A 125 14.28 7.90 -0.17
C GLU A 125 15.01 8.91 0.74
N ILE A 126 14.51 9.12 1.96
CA ILE A 126 15.07 10.10 2.90
C ILE A 126 16.30 9.55 3.65
N ARG A 127 16.35 8.23 3.95
CA ARG A 127 17.41 7.65 4.79
C ARG A 127 18.64 7.12 4.05
N ASN A 128 18.80 7.46 2.77
CA ASN A 128 19.79 6.88 1.85
C ASN A 128 19.61 5.35 1.72
N ALA A 129 19.57 4.86 0.48
CA ALA A 129 19.47 3.44 0.16
C ALA A 129 20.55 2.56 0.84
N ALA A 130 21.63 3.17 1.36
CA ALA A 130 22.70 2.51 2.11
C ALA A 130 22.25 1.86 3.43
N GLU A 131 21.24 2.39 4.14
CA GLU A 131 20.76 1.80 5.41
C GLU A 131 19.69 0.71 5.20
N TRP A 132 18.88 0.83 4.15
CA TRP A 132 17.70 -0.03 3.94
C TRP A 132 17.93 -1.07 2.81
N GLY A 133 18.91 -0.83 1.93
CA GLY A 133 19.36 -1.74 0.90
C GLY A 133 18.41 -1.89 -0.29
N GLU A 134 18.93 -2.41 -1.40
CA GLU A 134 18.17 -2.69 -2.64
C GLU A 134 16.98 -3.62 -2.41
N ARG A 135 17.09 -4.55 -1.42
CA ARG A 135 16.01 -5.45 -1.04
C ARG A 135 14.73 -4.70 -0.69
N VAL A 136 14.82 -3.65 0.13
CA VAL A 136 13.64 -2.94 0.62
C VAL A 136 13.00 -2.10 -0.48
N ALA A 137 13.80 -1.53 -1.37
CA ALA A 137 13.30 -0.85 -2.56
C ALA A 137 12.62 -1.83 -3.54
N SER A 138 13.19 -3.04 -3.72
CA SER A 138 12.57 -4.10 -4.53
C SER A 138 11.24 -4.55 -3.94
N ASP A 139 11.18 -4.78 -2.62
CA ASP A 139 9.96 -5.26 -1.97
C ASP A 139 8.84 -4.21 -1.99
N TRP A 140 9.20 -2.92 -1.92
CA TRP A 140 8.24 -1.85 -2.15
C TRP A 140 7.69 -1.86 -3.58
N LYS A 141 8.53 -2.09 -4.60
CA LYS A 141 8.07 -2.22 -5.98
C LYS A 141 7.13 -3.41 -6.15
N ASP A 142 7.45 -4.55 -5.54
CA ASP A 142 6.59 -5.74 -5.54
C ASP A 142 5.25 -5.46 -4.86
N ALA A 143 5.26 -4.69 -3.77
CA ALA A 143 4.07 -4.23 -3.08
C ALA A 143 3.19 -3.32 -3.95
N VAL A 144 3.80 -2.35 -4.66
CA VAL A 144 3.09 -1.46 -5.60
C VAL A 144 2.52 -2.24 -6.77
N ALA A 145 3.30 -3.12 -7.40
CA ALA A 145 2.85 -3.95 -8.51
C ALA A 145 1.66 -4.83 -8.11
N ASP A 146 1.69 -5.35 -6.88
CA ASP A 146 0.60 -6.16 -6.38
C ASP A 146 -0.70 -5.38 -6.13
N VAL A 147 -0.57 -4.20 -5.52
CA VAL A 147 -1.73 -3.32 -5.30
C VAL A 147 -2.29 -2.84 -6.64
N LEU A 148 -1.42 -2.54 -7.62
CA LEU A 148 -1.83 -2.18 -8.97
C LEU A 148 -2.69 -3.28 -9.60
N TRP A 149 -2.20 -4.51 -9.57
CA TRP A 149 -2.89 -5.67 -10.12
C TRP A 149 -4.30 -5.86 -9.52
N VAL A 150 -4.45 -5.61 -8.21
CA VAL A 150 -5.77 -5.62 -7.55
C VAL A 150 -6.63 -4.45 -8.00
N MET A 151 -6.10 -3.23 -7.99
CA MET A 151 -6.86 -2.04 -8.32
C MET A 151 -7.44 -2.12 -9.74
N GLU A 152 -6.68 -2.65 -10.70
CA GLU A 152 -7.13 -2.90 -12.08
C GLU A 152 -8.32 -3.85 -12.20
N ARG A 153 -8.61 -4.65 -11.17
CA ARG A 153 -9.77 -5.57 -11.10
C ARG A 153 -10.93 -5.00 -10.28
N LEU A 154 -10.67 -3.95 -9.50
CA LEU A 154 -11.67 -3.26 -8.70
C LEU A 154 -12.35 -2.12 -9.46
N THR A 155 -11.63 -1.44 -10.36
CA THR A 155 -12.13 -0.36 -11.22
C THR A 155 -12.51 -0.84 -12.60
#